data_AF-A0A2D6IXP7-F1
#
_entry.id   AF-A0A2D6IXP7-F1
#
_cell.length_a   1.000
_cell.length_b   1.000
_cell.length_c   1.000
_cell.angle_alpha   90.00
_cell.angle_beta   90.00
_cell.angle_gamma   90.00
#
_symmetry.space_group_name_H-M   'P 1'
#
loop_
_entity.id
_entity.type
_entity.pdbx_description
1 polymer ?
#
loop_
_entity_poly.entity_id
_entity_poly.type
_entity_poly.pdbx_seq_one_letter_code
_entity_poly.pdbx_strand_id
1 'polypeptide(L)'
;MVAVGFAALAVGTLIYIFDRSATAVYFVPDSSILASTTPLLFGALGNYLPAFLHTLAFALFANAIAGRHHIGLICIGWFVAEVIFELAQIDTIAFSISGFLPGWIAEWPILENISSHFMTGQFDTLDILFLMLGGVTAYFIGYKTLPQLNKNLRSQRSPSSRPVRLVGLLLVASIGCLSIISSGGTGETMMPVVKEPLALARQQEC
;
A
#
# COMPACT_ATOMS: atom_id res chain seq x y z
N MET A 1 -4.96 19.29 3.98
CA MET A 1 -4.07 18.11 4.10
C MET A 1 -4.88 16.87 4.46
N VAL A 2 -5.44 16.78 5.68
CA VAL A 2 -6.26 15.63 6.10
C VAL A 2 -7.41 15.33 5.13
N ALA A 3 -8.21 16.34 4.77
CA ALA A 3 -9.29 16.16 3.78
C ALA A 3 -8.80 15.67 2.41
N VAL A 4 -7.63 16.15 1.96
CA VAL A 4 -7.03 15.72 0.68
C VAL A 4 -6.53 14.27 0.79
N GLY A 5 -5.95 13.88 1.93
CA GLY A 5 -5.55 12.50 2.18
C GLY A 5 -6.76 11.55 2.18
N PHE A 6 -7.86 11.91 2.83
CA PHE A 6 -9.09 11.12 2.78
C PHE A 6 -9.68 11.04 1.36
N ALA A 7 -9.69 12.14 0.61
CA ALA A 7 -10.12 12.12 -0.77
C ALA A 7 -9.24 11.20 -1.63
N ALA A 8 -7.91 11.23 -1.44
CA ALA A 8 -6.98 10.34 -2.13
C ALA A 8 -7.24 8.86 -1.81
N LEU A 9 -7.46 8.50 -0.54
CA LEU A 9 -7.82 7.13 -0.16
C LEU A 9 -9.17 6.70 -0.74
N ALA A 10 -10.18 7.59 -0.75
CA ALA A 10 -11.47 7.28 -1.34
C ALA A 10 -11.37 6.99 -2.85
N VAL A 11 -10.57 7.78 -3.58
CA VAL A 11 -10.28 7.48 -5.00
C VAL A 11 -9.53 6.15 -5.13
N GLY A 12 -8.57 5.87 -4.26
CA GLY A 12 -7.89 4.58 -4.19
C GLY A 12 -8.86 3.41 -4.05
N THR A 13 -9.78 3.50 -3.09
CA THR A 13 -10.84 2.49 -2.89
C THR A 13 -11.71 2.32 -4.12
N LEU A 14 -12.08 3.40 -4.82
CA LEU A 14 -12.85 3.30 -6.06
C LEU A 14 -12.06 2.53 -7.14
N ILE A 15 -10.76 2.79 -7.30
CA ILE A 15 -9.91 2.04 -8.25
C ILE A 15 -9.94 0.54 -7.91
N TYR A 16 -9.84 0.19 -6.64
CA TYR A 16 -9.92 -1.22 -6.22
C TYR A 16 -11.26 -1.87 -6.53
N ILE A 17 -12.38 -1.15 -6.37
CA ILE A 17 -13.73 -1.68 -6.63
C ILE A 17 -13.98 -1.86 -8.14
N PHE A 18 -13.54 -0.92 -8.97
CA PHE A 18 -13.89 -0.85 -10.39
C PHE A 18 -12.85 -1.48 -11.33
N ASP A 19 -11.58 -1.49 -10.96
CA ASP A 19 -10.49 -1.82 -11.90
C ASP A 19 -9.61 -3.00 -11.43
N ARG A 20 -9.69 -3.43 -10.17
CA ARG A 20 -8.91 -4.56 -9.64
C ARG A 20 -9.78 -5.80 -9.45
N SER A 21 -9.19 -6.98 -9.69
CA SER A 21 -9.88 -8.25 -9.50
C SER A 21 -10.24 -8.49 -8.04
N ALA A 22 -11.28 -9.30 -7.80
CA ALA A 22 -11.72 -9.60 -6.45
C ALA A 22 -10.67 -10.30 -5.61
N THR A 23 -9.90 -11.16 -6.27
CA THR A 23 -8.74 -11.81 -5.70
C THR A 23 -7.65 -10.85 -5.27
N ALA A 24 -7.65 -9.55 -5.61
CA ALA A 24 -6.61 -8.59 -5.29
C ALA A 24 -6.91 -7.76 -4.01
N VAL A 25 -8.07 -7.94 -3.36
CA VAL A 25 -8.46 -7.11 -2.21
C VAL A 25 -9.00 -7.95 -1.06
N TYR A 26 -8.22 -8.07 0.01
CA TYR A 26 -8.53 -8.97 1.13
C TYR A 26 -9.85 -8.65 1.87
N PHE A 27 -10.18 -7.37 2.11
CA PHE A 27 -11.36 -6.99 2.91
C PHE A 27 -12.63 -6.67 2.13
N VAL A 28 -12.61 -6.76 0.79
CA VAL A 28 -13.77 -6.40 -0.03
C VAL A 28 -14.47 -7.69 -0.47
N PRO A 29 -15.74 -7.91 -0.10
CA PRO A 29 -16.48 -9.07 -0.55
C PRO A 29 -16.57 -9.13 -2.08
N ASP A 30 -16.45 -10.32 -2.67
CA ASP A 30 -16.53 -10.54 -4.12
C ASP A 30 -17.78 -9.91 -4.75
N SER A 31 -18.90 -9.90 -4.02
CA SER A 31 -20.17 -9.31 -4.46
C SER A 31 -20.11 -7.79 -4.69
N SER A 32 -19.13 -7.11 -4.10
CA SER A 32 -18.96 -5.66 -4.17
C SER A 32 -18.02 -5.23 -5.29
N ILE A 33 -17.37 -6.18 -5.97
CA ILE A 33 -16.32 -5.90 -6.95
C ILE A 33 -16.92 -5.95 -8.35
N LEU A 34 -16.84 -4.81 -9.02
CA LEU A 34 -17.50 -4.59 -10.31
C LEU A 34 -16.56 -4.84 -11.49
N ALA A 35 -15.25 -4.97 -11.24
CA ALA A 35 -14.22 -5.12 -12.27
C ALA A 35 -14.46 -6.28 -13.27
N SER A 36 -15.21 -7.31 -12.88
CA SER A 36 -15.56 -8.45 -13.75
C SER A 36 -16.80 -8.21 -14.63
N THR A 37 -17.60 -7.18 -14.33
CA THR A 37 -18.90 -6.93 -14.98
C THR A 37 -19.01 -5.56 -15.64
N THR A 38 -18.17 -4.60 -15.27
CA THR A 38 -18.14 -3.25 -15.85
C THR A 38 -16.84 -3.00 -16.61
N PRO A 39 -16.86 -2.15 -17.65
CA PRO A 39 -15.62 -1.65 -18.25
C PRO A 39 -14.73 -1.00 -17.19
N LEU A 40 -13.41 -1.15 -17.33
CA LEU A 40 -12.42 -0.52 -16.45
C LEU A 40 -12.63 1.00 -16.47
N LEU A 41 -12.83 1.59 -15.29
CA LEU A 41 -13.13 3.01 -15.14
C LEU A 41 -11.88 3.89 -15.30
N PHE A 42 -10.74 3.41 -14.81
CA PHE A 42 -9.44 4.08 -14.87
C PHE A 42 -8.50 3.45 -15.91
N GLY A 43 -8.76 2.21 -16.34
CA GLY A 43 -8.01 1.50 -17.36
C GLY A 43 -6.55 1.29 -16.93
N ALA A 44 -5.61 1.56 -17.84
CA ALA A 44 -4.18 1.38 -17.58
C ALA A 44 -3.66 2.23 -16.40
N LEU A 45 -4.31 3.36 -16.08
CA LEU A 45 -3.93 4.17 -14.93
C LEU A 45 -4.27 3.49 -13.60
N GLY A 46 -5.28 2.62 -13.56
CA GLY A 46 -5.65 1.86 -12.35
C GLY A 46 -4.53 0.95 -11.84
N ASN A 47 -3.53 0.66 -12.69
CA ASN A 47 -2.37 -0.12 -12.29
C ASN A 47 -1.43 0.67 -11.36
N TYR A 48 -1.21 1.96 -11.63
CA TYR A 48 -0.18 2.76 -10.96
C TYR A 48 -0.73 3.81 -9.99
N LEU A 49 -1.99 4.21 -10.20
CA LEU A 49 -2.61 5.28 -9.44
C LEU A 49 -2.75 4.95 -7.93
N PRO A 50 -3.01 3.70 -7.50
CA PRO A 50 -2.98 3.34 -6.09
C PRO A 50 -1.65 3.65 -5.40
N ALA A 51 -0.50 3.35 -6.02
CA ALA A 51 0.84 3.62 -5.47
C ALA A 51 1.03 5.13 -5.20
N PHE A 52 0.67 5.96 -6.19
CA PHE A 52 0.66 7.42 -6.04
C PHE A 52 -0.25 7.87 -4.89
N LEU A 53 -1.49 7.37 -4.82
CA LEU A 53 -2.50 7.82 -3.86
C LEU A 53 -2.16 7.42 -2.42
N HIS A 54 -1.62 6.21 -2.19
CA HIS A 54 -1.15 5.78 -0.87
C HIS A 54 -0.02 6.67 -0.37
N THR A 55 1.04 6.83 -1.18
CA THR A 55 2.19 7.68 -0.81
C THR A 55 1.74 9.11 -0.51
N LEU A 56 0.86 9.66 -1.35
CA LEU A 56 0.29 10.99 -1.17
C LEU A 56 -0.50 11.08 0.15
N ALA A 57 -1.43 10.17 0.39
CA ALA A 57 -2.33 10.21 1.54
C ALA A 57 -1.57 10.09 2.86
N PHE A 58 -0.72 9.08 3.00
CA PHE A 58 0.00 8.82 4.24
C PHE A 58 1.05 9.89 4.55
N ALA A 59 1.75 10.41 3.53
CA ALA A 59 2.63 11.56 3.72
C ALA A 59 1.85 12.81 4.16
N LEU A 60 0.65 13.07 3.63
CA LEU A 60 -0.18 14.20 4.06
C LEU A 60 -0.69 14.06 5.49
N PHE A 61 -1.09 12.86 5.92
CA PHE A 61 -1.50 12.60 7.29
C PHE A 61 -0.34 12.76 8.27
N ALA A 62 0.82 12.16 7.98
CA ALA A 62 2.01 12.30 8.80
C ALA A 62 2.46 13.77 8.90
N ASN A 63 2.43 14.51 7.79
CA ASN A 63 2.75 15.94 7.78
C ASN A 63 1.77 16.78 8.60
N ALA A 64 0.48 16.45 8.58
CA ALA A 64 -0.53 17.14 9.40
C ALA A 64 -0.25 16.97 10.90
N ILE A 65 0.31 15.84 11.32
CA ILE A 65 0.62 15.53 12.72
C ILE A 65 1.97 16.12 13.15
N ALA A 66 3.04 15.90 12.36
CA ALA A 66 4.39 16.34 12.72
C ALA A 66 4.59 17.86 12.61
N GLY A 67 3.91 18.49 11.66
CA GLY A 67 4.03 19.91 11.36
C GLY A 67 5.21 20.25 10.45
N ARG A 68 5.42 21.55 10.22
CA ARG A 68 6.19 22.09 9.08
C ARG A 68 7.67 21.70 8.98
N HIS A 69 8.32 21.35 10.09
CA HIS A 69 9.78 21.23 10.13
C HIS A 69 10.29 19.92 9.53
N HIS A 70 9.41 18.94 9.33
CA HIS A 70 9.78 17.60 8.90
C HIS A 70 9.15 17.20 7.57
N ILE A 71 8.60 18.16 6.80
CA ILE A 71 7.83 17.85 5.58
C ILE A 71 8.65 17.02 4.60
N GLY A 72 9.87 17.46 4.28
CA GLY A 72 10.77 16.73 3.38
C GLY A 72 11.10 15.32 3.89
N LEU A 73 11.47 15.20 5.18
CA LEU A 73 11.82 13.91 5.79
C LEU A 73 10.64 12.93 5.79
N ILE A 74 9.42 13.42 6.04
CA ILE A 74 8.20 12.60 6.03
C ILE A 74 7.87 12.13 4.63
N CYS A 75 7.93 13.02 3.63
CA CYS A 75 7.67 12.65 2.24
C CYS A 75 8.71 11.64 1.73
N ILE A 76 9.99 11.83 2.03
CA ILE A 76 11.06 10.88 1.70
C ILE A 76 10.84 9.57 2.45
N GLY A 77 10.51 9.61 3.74
CA GLY A 77 10.28 8.42 4.55
C GLY A 77 9.15 7.55 4.00
N TRP A 78 8.01 8.15 3.63
CA TRP A 78 6.91 7.42 3.00
C TRP A 78 7.27 6.89 1.61
N PHE A 79 7.94 7.69 0.77
CA PHE A 79 8.43 7.20 -0.52
C PHE A 79 9.35 5.98 -0.35
N VAL A 80 10.33 6.04 0.56
CA VAL A 80 11.25 4.93 0.81
C VAL A 80 10.53 3.71 1.36
N ALA A 81 9.58 3.89 2.29
CA ALA A 81 8.80 2.79 2.83
C ALA A 81 8.03 2.05 1.73
N GLU A 82 7.33 2.78 0.86
CA GLU A 82 6.57 2.22 -0.25
C GLU A 82 7.49 1.53 -1.28
N VAL A 83 8.65 2.13 -1.60
CA VAL A 83 9.65 1.49 -2.47
C VAL A 83 10.16 0.17 -1.88
N ILE A 84 10.33 0.08 -0.56
CA ILE A 84 10.72 -1.18 0.10
C ILE A 84 9.62 -2.24 -0.08
N PHE A 85 8.34 -1.87 0.08
CA PHE A 85 7.23 -2.78 -0.17
C PHE A 85 7.16 -3.23 -1.63
N GLU A 86 7.38 -2.31 -2.57
CA GLU A 86 7.42 -2.60 -4.00
C GLU A 86 8.55 -3.57 -4.35
N LEU A 87 9.76 -3.33 -3.84
CA LEU A 87 10.90 -4.23 -4.02
C LEU A 87 10.69 -5.59 -3.35
N ALA A 88 9.93 -5.65 -2.25
CA ALA A 88 9.62 -6.89 -1.56
C ALA A 88 8.71 -7.82 -2.39
N GLN A 89 8.08 -7.32 -3.46
CA GLN A 89 7.28 -8.11 -4.42
C GLN A 89 8.11 -8.69 -5.58
N ILE A 90 9.44 -8.48 -5.62
CA ILE A 90 10.31 -9.19 -6.57
C ILE A 90 10.31 -10.68 -6.19
N ASP A 91 10.00 -11.58 -7.13
CA ASP A 91 9.82 -13.02 -6.91
C ASP A 91 10.84 -13.66 -5.96
N THR A 92 12.14 -13.38 -6.14
CA THR A 92 13.21 -13.94 -5.32
C THR A 92 13.18 -13.42 -3.87
N ILE A 93 12.80 -12.16 -3.67
CA ILE A 93 12.66 -11.52 -2.37
C ILE A 93 11.35 -11.98 -1.72
N ALA A 94 10.24 -11.98 -2.45
CA ALA A 94 8.94 -12.45 -1.98
C ALA A 94 8.99 -13.91 -1.49
N PHE A 95 9.62 -14.80 -2.26
CA PHE A 95 9.84 -16.19 -1.86
C PHE A 95 10.71 -16.30 -0.60
N SER A 96 11.74 -15.47 -0.48
CA SER A 96 12.58 -15.45 0.72
C SER A 96 11.79 -14.97 1.94
N ILE A 97 11.04 -13.88 1.82
CA ILE A 97 10.21 -13.31 2.91
C ILE A 97 9.18 -14.33 3.37
N SER A 98 8.44 -14.95 2.46
CA SER A 98 7.43 -15.96 2.81
C SER A 98 8.03 -17.16 3.54
N GLY A 99 9.24 -17.59 3.19
CA GLY A 99 9.96 -18.64 3.91
C GLY A 99 10.43 -18.25 5.33
N PHE A 100 10.55 -16.95 5.62
CA PHE A 100 10.94 -16.44 6.95
C PHE A 100 9.75 -16.03 7.83
N LEU A 101 8.52 -15.97 7.30
CA LEU A 101 7.35 -15.60 8.09
C LEU A 101 7.09 -16.67 9.17
N PRO A 102 7.11 -16.31 10.47
CA PRO A 102 6.73 -17.23 11.54
C PRO A 102 5.30 -17.72 11.37
N GLY A 103 5.05 -19.00 11.68
CA GLY A 103 3.71 -19.60 11.54
C GLY A 103 2.60 -18.86 12.29
N TRP A 104 2.91 -18.25 13.44
CA TRP A 104 1.93 -17.48 14.23
C TRP A 104 1.41 -16.23 13.50
N ILE A 105 2.14 -15.70 12.50
CA ILE A 105 1.67 -14.58 11.68
C ILE A 105 0.46 -15.00 10.84
N ALA A 106 0.45 -16.25 10.35
CA ALA A 106 -0.66 -16.79 9.57
C ALA A 106 -1.93 -17.02 10.40
N GLU A 107 -1.84 -17.01 11.73
CA GLU A 107 -2.99 -17.17 12.63
C GLU A 107 -3.67 -15.83 12.95
N TRP A 108 -3.09 -14.69 12.55
CA TRP A 108 -3.65 -13.38 12.82
C TRP A 108 -4.52 -12.90 11.65
N PRO A 109 -5.82 -12.59 11.87
CA PRO A 109 -6.79 -12.27 10.80
C PRO A 109 -6.44 -11.09 9.88
N ILE A 110 -5.45 -10.29 10.25
CA ILE A 110 -4.98 -9.14 9.45
C ILE A 110 -3.64 -9.45 8.77
N LEU A 111 -2.84 -10.33 9.36
CA LEU A 111 -1.47 -10.62 8.93
C LEU A 111 -1.37 -11.92 8.11
N GLU A 112 -2.40 -12.75 8.11
CA GLU A 112 -2.47 -13.97 7.28
C GLU A 112 -2.28 -13.68 5.79
N ASN A 113 -2.62 -12.46 5.35
CA ASN A 113 -2.49 -12.03 3.98
C ASN A 113 -1.08 -11.52 3.60
N ILE A 114 -0.14 -11.36 4.54
CA ILE A 114 1.19 -10.81 4.25
C ILE A 114 1.92 -11.65 3.21
N SER A 115 1.90 -12.98 3.36
CA SER A 115 2.55 -13.86 2.39
C SER A 115 1.92 -13.73 1.01
N SER A 116 0.59 -13.68 0.97
CA SER A 116 -0.14 -13.55 -0.29
C SER A 116 0.14 -12.21 -0.96
N HIS A 117 0.24 -11.12 -0.20
CA HIS A 117 0.62 -9.80 -0.70
C HIS A 117 1.94 -9.82 -1.48
N PHE A 118 2.99 -10.40 -0.90
CA PHE A 118 4.29 -10.45 -1.57
C PHE A 118 4.32 -11.44 -2.74
N MET A 119 3.61 -12.57 -2.64
CA MET A 119 3.63 -13.62 -3.66
C MET A 119 2.70 -13.34 -4.85
N THR A 120 1.66 -12.51 -4.68
CA THR A 120 0.70 -12.15 -5.75
C THR A 120 0.95 -10.75 -6.32
N GLY A 121 1.66 -9.89 -5.57
CA GLY A 121 2.14 -8.61 -6.06
C GLY A 121 3.11 -8.76 -7.23
N GLN A 122 3.18 -7.73 -8.08
CA GLN A 122 4.14 -7.67 -9.18
C GLN A 122 4.90 -6.36 -9.08
N PHE A 123 6.22 -6.47 -8.94
CA PHE A 123 7.11 -5.31 -9.00
C PHE A 123 6.96 -4.60 -10.36
N ASP A 124 6.62 -3.32 -10.33
CA ASP A 124 6.63 -2.45 -11.51
C ASP A 124 7.51 -1.22 -11.29
N THR A 125 8.39 -0.95 -12.26
CA THR A 125 9.25 0.24 -12.23
C THR A 125 8.44 1.54 -12.36
N LEU A 126 7.29 1.49 -13.04
CA LEU A 126 6.38 2.64 -13.13
C LEU A 126 5.74 2.96 -11.78
N ASP A 127 5.54 1.99 -10.91
CA ASP A 127 5.06 2.26 -9.55
C ASP A 127 6.07 3.12 -8.79
N ILE A 128 7.37 2.86 -8.91
CA ILE A 128 8.42 3.72 -8.32
C ILE A 128 8.31 5.19 -8.77
N LEU A 129 7.98 5.43 -10.05
CA LEU A 129 7.73 6.77 -10.57
C LEU A 129 6.48 7.40 -9.93
N PHE A 130 5.38 6.65 -9.82
CA PHE A 130 4.13 7.12 -9.22
C PHE A 130 4.26 7.36 -7.70
N LEU A 131 5.01 6.51 -6.98
CA LEU A 131 5.40 6.71 -5.59
C LEU A 131 6.17 8.04 -5.44
N MET A 132 7.17 8.29 -6.29
CA MET A 132 7.94 9.54 -6.28
C MET A 132 7.03 10.75 -6.53
N LEU A 133 6.13 10.67 -7.51
CA LEU A 133 5.16 11.73 -7.80
C LEU A 133 4.21 11.99 -6.62
N GLY A 134 3.80 10.94 -5.90
CA GLY A 134 2.96 11.04 -4.70
C GLY A 134 3.68 11.79 -3.59
N GLY A 135 4.93 11.42 -3.32
CA GLY A 135 5.78 12.08 -2.33
C GLY A 135 6.06 13.55 -2.66
N VAL A 136 6.38 13.87 -3.91
CA VAL A 136 6.61 15.24 -4.39
C VAL A 136 5.34 16.09 -4.28
N THR A 137 4.20 15.55 -4.69
CA THR A 137 2.90 16.23 -4.56
C THR A 137 2.57 16.51 -3.09
N ALA A 138 2.76 15.52 -2.21
CA ALA A 138 2.56 15.67 -0.77
C ALA A 138 3.46 16.76 -0.18
N TYR A 139 4.73 16.83 -0.62
CA TYR A 139 5.68 17.87 -0.20
C TYR A 139 5.18 19.26 -0.56
N PHE A 140 4.75 19.49 -1.81
CA PHE A 140 4.26 20.80 -2.24
C PHE A 140 2.99 21.22 -1.52
N ILE A 141 2.04 20.30 -1.33
CA ILE A 141 0.81 20.57 -0.55
C ILE A 141 1.17 20.91 0.90
N GLY A 142 2.01 20.10 1.54
CA GLY A 142 2.46 20.34 2.91
C GLY A 142 3.19 21.67 3.07
N TYR A 143 4.11 21.98 2.15
CA TYR A 143 4.89 23.21 2.14
C TYR A 143 4.01 24.46 1.99
N LYS A 144 2.96 24.41 1.16
CA LYS A 144 2.02 25.53 0.99
C LYS A 144 1.05 25.68 2.15
N THR A 145 0.50 24.58 2.68
CA THR A 145 -0.58 24.63 3.67
C THR A 145 -0.10 24.80 5.11
N LEU A 146 1.02 24.17 5.51
CA LEU A 146 1.47 24.16 6.91
C LEU A 146 1.94 25.52 7.47
N PRO A 147 2.57 26.42 6.69
CA PRO A 147 2.92 27.75 7.19
C PRO A 147 1.68 28.55 7.63
N GLN A 148 0.58 28.43 6.89
CA GLN A 148 -0.69 29.10 7.21
C GLN A 148 -1.29 28.53 8.50
N LEU A 149 -1.34 27.20 8.60
CA LEU A 149 -1.88 26.53 9.79
C LEU A 149 -1.03 26.79 11.05
N ASN A 150 0.29 26.79 10.92
CA ASN A 150 1.20 26.99 12.05
C ASN A 150 1.13 28.42 12.63
N LYS A 151 0.80 29.43 11.82
CA LYS A 151 0.52 30.79 12.33
C LYS A 151 -0.71 30.78 13.25
N ASN A 152 -1.78 30.10 12.84
CA ASN A 152 -3.03 30.02 13.60
C ASN A 152 -2.88 29.16 14.88
N LEU A 153 -2.13 28.05 14.81
CA LEU A 153 -1.96 27.15 15.96
C LEU A 153 -0.93 27.63 16.98
N ARG A 154 0.00 28.51 16.60
CA ARG A 154 1.00 29.06 17.54
C ARG A 154 0.37 29.86 18.67
N SER A 155 -0.76 30.52 18.43
CA SER A 155 -1.49 31.24 19.49
C SER A 155 -2.19 30.31 20.48
N GLN A 156 -2.38 29.03 20.15
CA GLN A 156 -3.16 28.06 20.95
C GLN A 156 -2.32 26.92 21.55
N ARG A 157 -0.99 26.92 21.37
CA ARG A 157 -0.18 25.73 21.67
C ARG A 157 0.22 25.62 23.15
N SER A 158 -0.39 24.66 23.84
CA SER A 158 0.09 24.15 25.13
C SER A 158 1.38 23.30 24.98
N PRO A 159 2.35 23.41 25.92
CA PRO A 159 3.61 22.67 25.88
C PRO A 159 3.48 21.13 25.97
N SER A 160 2.32 20.57 26.34
CA SER A 160 2.12 19.11 26.52
C SER A 160 1.89 18.30 25.23
N SER A 161 1.95 18.90 24.04
CA SER A 161 1.53 18.24 22.78
C SER A 161 2.53 17.26 22.15
N ARG A 162 3.72 17.04 22.73
CA ARG A 162 4.74 16.14 22.18
C ARG A 162 4.32 14.65 22.15
N PRO A 163 3.89 14.03 23.27
CA PRO A 163 3.48 12.62 23.25
C PRO A 163 2.32 12.35 22.29
N VAL A 164 1.35 13.26 22.21
CA VAL A 164 0.20 13.14 21.29
C VAL A 164 0.63 13.06 19.83
N ARG A 165 1.65 13.82 19.42
CA ARG A 165 2.16 13.76 18.04
C ARG A 165 2.91 12.47 17.75
N LEU A 166 3.68 11.96 18.71
CA LEU A 166 4.40 10.70 18.53
C LEU A 166 3.41 9.55 18.36
N VAL A 167 2.38 9.47 19.22
CA VAL A 167 1.31 8.49 19.11
C VAL A 167 0.59 8.62 17.76
N GLY A 168 0.25 9.84 17.34
CA GLY A 168 -0.37 10.07 16.03
C GLY A 168 0.50 9.61 14.86
N LEU A 169 1.81 9.85 14.89
CA LEU A 169 2.72 9.40 13.84
C LEU A 169 2.85 7.88 13.79
N LEU A 170 2.94 7.23 14.95
CA LEU A 170 2.96 5.77 15.03
C LEU A 170 1.66 5.17 14.49
N LEU A 171 0.51 5.75 14.82
CA LEU A 171 -0.78 5.31 14.29
C LEU A 171 -0.85 5.42 12.76
N VAL A 172 -0.42 6.55 12.19
CA VAL A 172 -0.40 6.71 10.72
C VAL A 172 0.56 5.71 10.07
N ALA A 173 1.73 5.47 10.67
CA ALA A 173 2.68 4.48 10.18
C ALA A 173 2.08 3.07 10.21
N SER A 174 1.47 2.66 11.33
CA SER A 174 0.82 1.35 11.47
C SER A 174 -0.33 1.18 10.48
N ILE A 175 -1.21 2.18 10.33
CA ILE A 175 -2.32 2.12 9.37
C ILE A 175 -1.81 2.05 7.94
N GLY A 176 -0.76 2.80 7.60
CA GLY A 176 -0.16 2.74 6.27
C GLY A 176 0.42 1.36 5.96
N CYS A 177 1.21 0.78 6.87
CA CYS A 177 1.72 -0.58 6.69
C CYS A 177 0.59 -1.60 6.52
N LEU A 178 -0.47 -1.51 7.33
CA LEU A 178 -1.63 -2.40 7.21
C LEU A 178 -2.39 -2.20 5.89
N SER A 179 -2.53 -0.96 5.43
CA SER A 179 -3.18 -0.64 4.15
C SER A 179 -2.43 -1.24 2.96
N ILE A 180 -1.10 -1.24 3.01
CA ILE A 180 -0.26 -1.86 1.98
C ILE A 180 -0.41 -3.38 2.03
N ILE A 181 -0.28 -3.99 3.21
CA ILE A 181 -0.43 -5.45 3.38
C ILE A 181 -1.81 -5.94 2.92
N SER A 182 -2.85 -5.16 3.20
CA SER A 182 -4.23 -5.50 2.84
C SER A 182 -4.53 -5.44 1.34
N SER A 183 -3.71 -4.76 0.54
CA SER A 183 -3.88 -4.76 -0.92
C SER A 183 -3.30 -6.01 -1.58
N GLY A 184 -2.73 -6.92 -0.78
CA GLY A 184 -2.42 -8.26 -1.23
C GLY A 184 -3.71 -9.01 -1.52
N GLY A 185 -3.75 -9.68 -2.65
CA GLY A 185 -4.88 -10.51 -2.95
C GLY A 185 -5.06 -11.69 -2.00
N THR A 186 -6.27 -12.21 -1.81
CA THR A 186 -6.41 -13.60 -1.37
C THR A 186 -5.97 -14.45 -2.54
N GLY A 187 -4.72 -14.94 -2.49
CA GLY A 187 -4.28 -15.96 -3.40
C GLY A 187 -5.15 -17.16 -3.11
N GLU A 188 -6.24 -17.34 -3.88
CA GLU A 188 -6.89 -18.64 -3.99
C GLU A 188 -5.73 -19.60 -4.23
N THR A 189 -5.52 -20.48 -3.25
CA THR A 189 -4.48 -21.50 -3.27
C THR A 189 -4.41 -22.02 -4.68
N MET A 190 -3.37 -21.65 -5.42
CA MET A 190 -2.99 -22.38 -6.61
C MET A 190 -2.88 -23.81 -6.10
N MET A 191 -3.91 -24.61 -6.39
CA MET A 191 -3.81 -26.06 -6.34
C MET A 191 -2.47 -26.34 -6.96
N PRO A 192 -1.51 -26.95 -6.22
CA PRO A 192 -0.17 -27.13 -6.72
C PRO A 192 -0.35 -27.70 -8.10
N VAL A 193 0.13 -26.98 -9.12
CA VAL A 193 0.23 -27.55 -10.45
C VAL A 193 1.15 -28.73 -10.22
N VAL A 194 0.53 -29.89 -10.03
CA VAL A 194 1.20 -31.17 -9.98
C VAL A 194 1.88 -31.18 -11.32
N LYS A 195 3.18 -30.85 -11.31
CA LYS A 195 4.06 -31.09 -12.43
C LYS A 195 3.99 -32.59 -12.59
N GLU A 196 3.05 -33.02 -13.42
CA GLU A 196 2.89 -34.40 -13.80
C GLU A 196 4.29 -34.87 -14.18
N PRO A 197 4.86 -35.84 -13.43
CA PRO A 197 6.24 -36.19 -13.65
C PRO A 197 6.36 -36.66 -15.08
N LEU A 198 7.19 -35.95 -15.84
CA LEU A 198 7.62 -36.23 -17.22
C LEU A 198 8.43 -37.56 -17.29
N ALA A 199 8.12 -38.52 -16.42
CA ALA A 199 8.77 -39.80 -16.25
C ALA A 199 7.96 -40.96 -16.87
N LEU A 200 6.68 -40.76 -17.26
CA LEU A 200 5.87 -41.81 -17.87
C LEU A 200 5.95 -41.87 -19.42
N ALA A 201 6.50 -40.87 -20.09
CA ALA A 201 6.64 -40.87 -21.55
C ALA A 201 7.87 -41.65 -22.08
N ARG A 202 8.68 -42.28 -21.21
CA ARG A 202 9.89 -43.02 -21.61
C ARG A 202 9.79 -44.55 -21.51
N GLN A 203 8.61 -45.09 -21.18
CA GLN A 203 8.38 -46.54 -21.05
C GLN A 203 7.56 -47.18 -22.19
N GLN A 204 7.27 -46.45 -23.28
CA GLN A 204 6.54 -47.00 -24.44
C GLN A 204 7.42 -47.25 -25.69
N GLU A 205 8.74 -47.17 -25.56
CA GLU A 205 9.70 -47.54 -26.62
C GLU A 205 10.54 -48.76 -26.20
N CYS A 206 9.91 -49.94 -26.06
CA CYS A 206 10.57 -51.26 -26.09
C CYS A 206 9.52 -52.35 -26.36
#